data_AF-A0A2N2LE29-F1
#
_entry.id   AF-A0A2N2LE29-F1
#
_cell.length_a   1.000
_cell.length_b   1.000
_cell.length_c   1.000
_cell.angle_alpha   90.00
_cell.angle_beta   90.00
_cell.angle_gamma   90.00
#
_symmetry.space_group_name_H-M   'P 1'
#
loop_
_entity.id
_entity.type
_entity.pdbx_description
1 polymer ?
#
loop_
_entity_poly.entity_id
_entity_poly.type
_entity_poly.pdbx_seq_one_letter_code
_entity_poly.pdbx_strand_id
1 'polypeptide(L)'
;YGISYYIMDDGVRKPQSGVDIRLLRPGADWQNGLKLNETDSSGYYECIIENESDCGFYEVWDNRGNPNGAFGGKTCTIGKLDARGLQNDCIYGNHIQDGVVTGSKIANGAVSANHLDNSLFTLSKITHELQDQDKGIGDQTQATPASIGDDRFITHKLDKEYTVIPHIILTNQCNCFLFIADVKLEGTQITITIVIGQLFDAQEAKYQLIALPY
;
A
#
# COMPACT_ATOMS: atom_id res chain seq x y z
N TYR A 1 4.56 32.10 16.79
CA TYR A 1 5.99 32.34 16.53
C TYR A 1 6.28 33.81 16.72
N GLY A 2 7.42 34.16 17.31
CA GLY A 2 7.81 35.54 17.56
C GLY A 2 9.23 35.81 17.07
N ILE A 3 9.46 37.02 16.53
CA ILE A 3 10.77 37.47 16.08
C ILE A 3 10.95 38.96 16.40
N SER A 4 12.16 39.34 16.82
CA SER A 4 12.49 40.73 17.10
C SER A 4 13.50 41.29 16.11
N TYR A 5 13.22 42.49 15.60
CA TYR A 5 14.06 43.22 14.67
C TYR A 5 14.66 44.45 15.36
N TYR A 6 15.91 44.73 15.02
CA TYR A 6 16.66 45.82 15.62
C TYR A 6 17.61 46.43 14.61
N ILE A 7 17.88 47.72 14.80
CA ILE A 7 18.93 48.45 14.12
C ILE A 7 20.03 48.80 15.11
N MET A 8 21.25 48.95 14.61
CA MET A 8 22.35 49.51 15.38
C MET A 8 22.36 51.02 15.15
N ASP A 9 22.28 51.79 16.23
CA ASP A 9 22.34 53.25 16.21
C ASP A 9 23.33 53.69 17.30
N ASP A 10 24.43 54.32 16.88
CA ASP A 10 25.57 54.68 17.74
C ASP A 10 26.08 53.54 18.64
N GLY A 11 26.15 52.33 18.09
CA GLY A 11 26.61 51.14 18.82
C GLY A 11 25.60 50.57 19.82
N VAL A 12 24.40 51.16 19.92
CA VAL A 12 23.30 50.67 20.74
C VAL A 12 22.27 49.97 19.86
N ARG A 13 21.80 48.79 20.30
CA ARG A 13 20.74 48.05 19.63
C ARG A 13 19.39 48.71 19.96
N LYS A 14 18.76 49.34 18.96
CA LYS A 14 17.42 49.94 19.09
C LYS A 14 16.38 49.08 18.38
N PRO A 15 15.15 48.94 18.92
CA PRO A 15 14.10 48.19 18.25
C PRO A 15 13.75 48.81 16.90
N GLN A 16 13.56 47.97 15.89
CA GLN A 16 13.12 48.40 14.58
C GLN A 16 11.61 48.17 14.46
N SER A 17 10.85 49.22 14.74
CA SER A 17 9.39 49.22 14.65
C SER A 17 8.88 49.52 13.24
N GLY A 18 7.65 49.10 12.93
CA GLY A 18 6.95 49.40 11.68
C GLY A 18 7.34 48.52 10.48
N VAL A 19 8.02 47.41 10.70
CA VAL A 19 8.40 46.45 9.64
C VAL A 19 7.20 45.55 9.32
N ASP A 20 6.83 45.40 8.04
CA ASP A 20 5.88 44.34 7.66
C ASP A 20 6.68 43.03 7.57
N ILE A 21 6.35 42.09 8.46
CA ILE A 21 6.98 40.78 8.53
C ILE A 21 5.91 39.72 8.30
N ARG A 22 6.23 38.75 7.45
CA ARG A 22 5.30 37.68 7.10
C ARG A 22 5.98 36.33 7.08
N LEU A 23 5.25 35.30 7.49
CA LEU A 23 5.64 33.90 7.27
C LEU A 23 5.01 33.43 5.96
N LEU A 24 5.85 33.07 4.99
CA LEU A 24 5.41 32.56 3.69
C LEU A 24 5.73 31.08 3.60
N ARG A 25 4.84 30.32 2.98
CA ARG A 25 5.20 28.98 2.51
C ARG A 25 6.20 29.12 1.35
N PRO A 26 7.15 28.19 1.17
CA PRO A 26 8.02 28.22 0.01
C PRO A 26 7.24 28.34 -1.29
N GLY A 27 7.60 29.32 -2.13
CA GLY A 27 6.93 29.61 -3.40
C GLY A 27 5.58 30.34 -3.30
N ALA A 28 5.11 30.72 -2.11
CA ALA A 28 3.91 31.52 -1.95
C ALA A 28 4.15 33.01 -2.22
N ASP A 29 3.10 33.71 -2.65
CA ASP A 29 3.14 35.16 -2.85
C ASP A 29 3.17 35.94 -1.53
N TRP A 30 3.86 37.07 -1.53
CA TRP A 30 3.99 37.98 -0.39
C TRP A 30 2.66 38.39 0.24
N GLN A 31 1.65 38.70 -0.58
CA GLN A 31 0.34 39.14 -0.12
C GLN A 31 -0.41 38.07 0.67
N ASN A 32 -0.09 36.80 0.42
CA ASN A 32 -0.71 35.64 1.06
C ASN A 32 0.05 35.15 2.30
N GLY A 33 1.18 35.79 2.63
CA GLY A 33 1.96 35.47 3.82
C GLY A 33 1.21 35.79 5.12
N LEU A 34 1.38 34.93 6.14
CA LEU A 34 0.85 35.15 7.48
C LEU A 34 1.57 36.33 8.12
N LYS A 35 0.86 37.43 8.32
CA LYS A 35 1.42 38.65 8.89
C LYS A 35 1.68 38.49 10.39
N LEU A 36 2.85 38.94 10.83
CA LEU A 36 3.17 39.11 12.24
C LEU A 36 2.77 40.51 12.70
N ASN A 37 2.22 40.59 13.90
CA ASN A 37 1.79 41.84 14.52
C ASN A 37 2.86 42.33 15.48
N GLU A 38 3.18 43.62 15.39
CA GLU A 38 4.09 44.26 16.32
C GLU A 38 3.37 44.61 17.63
N THR A 39 4.01 44.36 18.77
CA THR A 39 3.51 44.79 20.08
C THR A 39 4.14 46.13 20.46
N ASP A 40 3.32 47.15 20.73
CA ASP A 40 3.72 48.43 21.36
C ASP A 40 4.97 49.11 20.77
N SER A 41 5.17 49.07 19.45
CA SER A 41 6.37 49.63 18.77
C SER A 41 7.69 49.08 19.31
N SER A 42 7.68 47.86 19.85
CA SER A 42 8.82 47.25 20.54
C SER A 42 9.86 46.62 19.60
N GLY A 43 9.59 46.58 18.30
CA GLY A 43 10.36 45.79 17.34
C GLY A 43 10.20 44.27 17.53
N TYR A 44 9.34 43.81 18.44
CA TYR A 44 8.94 42.40 18.57
C TYR A 44 7.63 42.18 17.82
N TYR A 45 7.65 41.17 16.93
CA TYR A 45 6.55 40.81 16.07
C TYR A 45 6.18 39.36 16.32
N GLU A 46 4.88 39.08 16.42
CA GLU A 46 4.41 37.72 16.63
C GLU A 46 3.15 37.39 15.83
N CYS A 47 2.97 36.10 15.59
CA CYS A 47 1.73 35.54 15.07
C CYS A 47 1.33 34.33 15.90
N ILE A 48 0.01 34.16 16.05
CA ILE A 48 -0.58 32.96 16.63
C ILE A 48 -1.04 32.07 15.48
N ILE A 49 -0.74 30.78 15.58
CA ILE A 49 -1.29 29.76 14.68
C ILE A 49 -2.31 28.99 15.49
N GLU A 50 -3.58 29.14 15.11
CA GLU A 50 -4.72 28.54 15.82
C GLU A 50 -5.16 27.22 15.18
N ASN A 51 -4.98 27.05 13.87
CA ASN A 51 -5.37 25.86 13.14
C ASN A 51 -4.18 24.98 12.79
N GLU A 52 -4.36 23.65 12.88
CA GLU A 52 -3.33 22.68 12.49
C GLU A 52 -2.93 22.79 11.01
N SER A 53 -3.85 23.22 10.13
CA SER A 53 -3.58 23.46 8.71
C SER A 53 -2.54 24.55 8.44
N ASP A 54 -2.36 25.46 9.40
CA ASP A 54 -1.40 26.55 9.35
C ASP A 54 -0.08 26.17 10.01
N CYS A 55 0.05 24.97 10.57
CA CYS A 55 1.35 24.41 10.95
C CYS A 55 2.17 24.03 9.72
N GLY A 56 3.50 24.14 9.84
CA GLY A 56 4.45 23.66 8.85
C GLY A 56 5.69 24.52 8.75
N PHE A 57 6.41 24.38 7.64
CA PHE A 57 7.62 25.12 7.35
C PHE A 57 7.30 26.46 6.66
N TYR A 58 7.97 27.51 7.11
CA TYR A 58 7.84 28.86 6.61
C TYR A 58 9.19 29.53 6.39
N GLU A 59 9.22 30.40 5.40
CA GLU A 59 10.23 31.42 5.19
C GLU A 59 9.80 32.72 5.88
N VAL A 60 10.72 33.40 6.56
CA VAL A 60 10.48 34.71 7.15
C VAL A 60 10.85 35.77 6.13
N TRP A 61 9.85 36.50 5.67
CA TRP A 61 10.00 37.60 4.73
C TRP A 61 9.72 38.94 5.42
N ASP A 62 10.39 39.99 4.96
CA ASP A 62 10.19 41.34 5.47
C ASP A 62 10.35 42.41 4.38
N ASN A 63 9.95 43.65 4.69
CA ASN A 63 9.96 44.76 3.73
C ASN A 63 11.19 45.71 3.84
N ARG A 64 12.23 45.40 4.63
CA ARG A 64 13.33 46.34 4.92
C ARG A 64 14.22 46.68 3.73
N GLY A 65 14.20 45.86 2.69
CA GLY A 65 14.93 46.09 1.44
C GLY A 65 14.04 46.13 0.19
N ASN A 66 12.75 45.80 0.32
CA ASN A 66 11.81 45.75 -0.79
C ASN A 66 10.39 45.97 -0.25
N PRO A 67 9.64 47.00 -0.68
CA PRO A 67 8.27 47.24 -0.22
C PRO A 67 7.31 46.10 -0.59
N ASN A 68 7.65 45.28 -1.59
CA ASN A 68 6.89 44.10 -1.99
C ASN A 68 7.36 42.81 -1.29
N GLY A 69 8.18 42.91 -0.25
CA GLY A 69 8.70 41.78 0.51
C GLY A 69 9.95 41.15 -0.11
N ALA A 70 10.86 40.69 0.74
CA ALA A 70 12.00 39.88 0.37
C ALA A 70 12.28 38.81 1.43
N PHE A 71 12.84 37.68 1.00
CA PHE A 71 13.28 36.62 1.91
C PHE A 71 14.39 37.13 2.82
N GLY A 72 14.15 37.10 4.14
CA GLY A 72 15.08 37.62 5.15
C GLY A 72 16.21 36.65 5.52
N GLY A 73 16.37 35.53 4.79
CA GLY A 73 17.39 34.51 5.08
C GLY A 73 17.09 33.64 6.30
N LYS A 74 15.88 33.70 6.85
CA LYS A 74 15.46 32.97 8.05
C LYS A 74 14.26 32.10 7.73
N THR A 75 14.21 30.92 8.32
CA THR A 75 13.09 30.00 8.20
C THR A 75 12.64 29.56 9.59
N CYS A 76 11.41 29.08 9.70
CA CYS A 76 10.90 28.51 10.93
C CYS A 76 9.92 27.38 10.63
N THR A 77 9.90 26.38 11.50
CA THR A 77 8.87 25.35 11.52
C THR A 77 7.96 25.61 12.71
N ILE A 78 6.65 25.63 12.49
CA ILE A 78 5.66 25.83 13.55
C ILE A 78 4.73 24.63 13.57
N GLY A 79 4.59 23.97 14.72
CA GLY A 79 3.76 22.78 14.86
C GLY A 79 4.26 21.58 14.05
N LYS A 80 3.34 20.75 13.56
CA LYS A 80 3.67 19.58 12.75
C LYS A 80 4.17 20.00 11.36
N LEU A 81 5.18 19.30 10.86
CA LEU A 81 5.68 19.49 9.49
C LEU A 81 4.69 18.84 8.51
N ASP A 82 4.22 19.60 7.53
CA ASP A 82 3.42 19.07 6.42
C ASP A 82 4.29 18.79 5.20
N ALA A 83 3.69 18.17 4.17
CA ALA A 83 4.41 17.82 2.94
C ALA A 83 5.01 19.03 2.21
N ARG A 84 4.49 20.25 2.44
CA ARG A 84 4.97 21.48 1.79
C ARG A 84 6.32 21.95 2.35
N GLY A 85 6.66 21.52 3.57
CA GLY A 85 7.98 21.72 4.15
C GLY A 85 9.02 20.66 3.76
N LEU A 86 8.61 19.63 3.03
CA LEU A 86 9.49 18.59 2.53
C LEU A 86 9.89 18.94 1.09
N GLN A 87 11.19 18.99 0.83
CA GLN A 87 11.70 19.09 -0.54
C GLN A 87 11.43 17.79 -1.29
N ASN A 88 11.38 17.87 -2.63
CA ASN A 88 11.34 16.66 -3.45
C ASN A 88 12.51 15.73 -3.05
N ASP A 89 12.22 14.44 -2.95
CA ASP A 89 13.19 13.39 -2.66
C ASP A 89 13.93 13.53 -1.30
N CYS A 90 13.39 14.30 -0.34
CA CYS A 90 14.05 14.50 0.95
C CYS A 90 13.75 13.41 2.01
N ILE A 91 12.81 12.50 1.72
CA ILE A 91 12.47 11.37 2.60
C ILE A 91 13.17 10.12 2.10
N TYR A 92 14.28 9.77 2.77
CA TYR A 92 15.04 8.55 2.50
C TYR A 92 14.57 7.41 3.40
N GLY A 93 14.96 6.18 3.08
CA GLY A 93 14.57 4.99 3.86
C GLY A 93 14.91 5.10 5.35
N ASN A 94 16.06 5.68 5.70
CA ASN A 94 16.46 5.89 7.09
C ASN A 94 15.62 6.94 7.85
N HIS A 95 14.78 7.72 7.17
CA HIS A 95 13.81 8.63 7.79
C HIS A 95 12.51 7.91 8.19
N ILE A 96 12.27 6.70 7.68
CA ILE A 96 11.07 5.91 7.95
C ILE A 96 11.49 4.69 8.77
N GLN A 97 11.06 4.63 10.03
CA GLN A 97 11.31 3.46 10.88
C GLN A 97 10.45 2.28 10.44
N ASP A 98 10.93 1.06 10.74
CA ASP A 98 10.22 -0.17 10.45
C ASP A 98 8.80 -0.16 11.05
N GLY A 99 7.81 -0.54 10.23
CA GLY A 99 6.41 -0.62 10.64
C GLY A 99 5.65 0.71 10.72
N VAL A 100 6.30 1.86 10.48
CA VAL A 100 5.61 3.17 10.52
C VAL A 100 4.58 3.33 9.39
N VAL A 101 4.88 2.80 8.21
CA VAL A 101 3.95 2.80 7.07
C VAL A 101 3.09 1.53 7.14
N THR A 102 1.94 1.62 7.79
CA THR A 102 0.96 0.53 7.87
C THR A 102 -0.02 0.57 6.69
N GLY A 103 -0.78 -0.51 6.49
CA GLY A 103 -1.75 -0.59 5.38
C GLY A 103 -2.77 0.56 5.35
N SER A 104 -3.19 1.09 6.50
CA SER A 104 -4.12 2.23 6.58
C SER A 104 -3.48 3.59 6.21
N LYS A 105 -2.15 3.65 6.09
CA LYS A 105 -1.40 4.82 5.62
C LYS A 105 -1.16 4.80 4.11
N ILE A 106 -1.48 3.70 3.44
CA ILE A 106 -1.31 3.52 2.00
C ILE A 106 -2.67 3.76 1.34
N ALA A 107 -2.74 4.76 0.47
CA ALA A 107 -3.97 5.04 -0.28
C ALA A 107 -4.30 3.90 -1.26
N ASN A 108 -5.59 3.70 -1.55
CA ASN A 108 -6.01 2.70 -2.51
C ASN A 108 -5.37 2.94 -3.88
N GLY A 109 -4.79 1.92 -4.49
CA GLY A 109 -4.07 2.00 -5.76
C GLY A 109 -2.65 2.61 -5.71
N ALA A 110 -2.15 3.03 -4.54
CA ALA A 110 -0.81 3.60 -4.43
C ALA A 110 0.32 2.58 -4.69
N VAL A 111 0.06 1.29 -4.43
CA VAL A 111 0.97 0.18 -4.74
C VAL A 111 0.44 -0.54 -5.97
N SER A 112 1.17 -0.45 -7.08
CA SER A 112 0.88 -1.17 -8.32
C SER A 112 1.82 -2.36 -8.49
N ALA A 113 1.55 -3.24 -9.46
CA ALA A 113 2.43 -4.37 -9.76
C ALA A 113 3.90 -3.95 -10.01
N ASN A 114 4.12 -2.76 -10.60
CA ASN A 114 5.47 -2.24 -10.84
C ASN A 114 6.22 -1.83 -9.57
N HIS A 115 5.52 -1.65 -8.45
CA HIS A 115 6.12 -1.36 -7.14
C HIS A 115 6.47 -2.62 -6.35
N LEU A 116 6.06 -3.79 -6.85
CA LEU A 116 6.26 -5.08 -6.18
C LEU A 116 7.35 -5.85 -6.90
N ASP A 117 8.21 -6.50 -6.13
CA ASP A 117 9.14 -7.48 -6.71
C ASP A 117 8.34 -8.70 -7.17
N ASN A 118 8.48 -9.06 -8.44
CA ASN A 118 7.83 -10.24 -9.03
C ASN A 118 8.20 -11.54 -8.30
N SER A 119 9.36 -11.59 -7.63
CA SER A 119 9.75 -12.72 -6.78
C SER A 119 8.79 -12.95 -5.60
N LEU A 120 7.99 -11.94 -5.24
CA LEU A 120 7.00 -12.04 -4.18
C LEU A 120 5.78 -12.85 -4.58
N PHE A 121 5.51 -13.07 -5.86
CA PHE A 121 4.34 -13.80 -6.36
C PHE A 121 4.67 -15.25 -6.71
N THR A 122 5.18 -16.01 -5.74
CA THR A 122 5.27 -17.47 -5.88
C THR A 122 3.89 -18.10 -5.75
N LEU A 123 3.66 -19.28 -6.36
CA LEU A 123 2.40 -20.03 -6.23
C LEU A 123 2.01 -20.26 -4.76
N SER A 124 3.01 -20.38 -3.87
CA SER A 124 2.82 -20.51 -2.41
C SER A 124 2.16 -19.30 -1.75
N LYS A 125 2.14 -18.13 -2.39
CA LYS A 125 1.47 -16.92 -1.92
C LYS A 125 0.15 -16.64 -2.62
N ILE A 126 -0.16 -17.37 -3.71
CA ILE A 126 -1.48 -17.34 -4.34
C ILE A 126 -2.41 -18.17 -3.47
N THR A 127 -3.55 -17.63 -3.06
CA THR A 127 -4.58 -18.42 -2.39
C THR A 127 -5.05 -19.51 -3.32
N HIS A 128 -4.88 -20.78 -2.93
CA HIS A 128 -5.32 -21.93 -3.70
C HIS A 128 -5.90 -23.00 -2.76
N GLU A 129 -6.59 -23.96 -3.34
CA GLU A 129 -6.87 -25.24 -2.70
C GLU A 129 -6.05 -26.33 -3.39
N LEU A 130 -5.43 -27.20 -2.59
CA LEU A 130 -4.64 -28.33 -3.04
C LEU A 130 -5.22 -29.58 -2.40
N GLN A 131 -5.60 -30.55 -3.23
CA GLN A 131 -6.09 -31.85 -2.82
C GLN A 131 -5.39 -32.96 -3.61
N ASP A 132 -5.46 -34.18 -3.12
CA ASP A 132 -4.86 -35.37 -3.74
C ASP A 132 -5.90 -36.46 -3.98
N GLN A 133 -5.45 -37.62 -4.48
CA GLN A 133 -6.33 -38.71 -4.86
C GLN A 133 -7.26 -39.21 -3.75
N ASP A 134 -6.93 -38.96 -2.47
CA ASP A 134 -7.64 -39.52 -1.32
C ASP A 134 -9.03 -38.90 -1.13
N LYS A 135 -9.35 -37.82 -1.85
CA LYS A 135 -10.68 -37.20 -1.92
C LYS A 135 -11.53 -37.69 -3.09
N GLY A 136 -10.93 -38.40 -4.05
CA GLY A 136 -11.63 -38.92 -5.23
C GLY A 136 -12.28 -40.26 -4.96
N ILE A 137 -13.54 -40.40 -5.35
CA ILE A 137 -14.32 -41.63 -5.18
C ILE A 137 -14.54 -42.29 -6.55
N GLY A 138 -14.13 -43.55 -6.67
CA GLY A 138 -14.38 -44.37 -7.86
C GLY A 138 -15.87 -44.63 -8.12
N ASP A 139 -16.30 -44.65 -9.37
CA ASP A 139 -17.71 -44.79 -9.74
C ASP A 139 -18.30 -46.19 -9.47
N GLN A 140 -17.50 -47.24 -9.54
CA GLN A 140 -17.95 -48.62 -9.33
C GLN A 140 -17.57 -49.16 -7.95
N THR A 141 -16.30 -49.00 -7.57
CA THR A 141 -15.78 -49.51 -6.29
C THR A 141 -16.22 -48.66 -5.10
N GLN A 142 -16.54 -47.38 -5.35
CA GLN A 142 -16.76 -46.37 -4.31
C GLN A 142 -15.57 -46.22 -3.36
N ALA A 143 -14.37 -46.65 -3.78
CA ALA A 143 -13.15 -46.59 -2.99
C ALA A 143 -12.42 -45.25 -3.17
N THR A 144 -11.55 -44.97 -2.20
CA THR A 144 -10.55 -43.91 -2.28
C THR A 144 -9.19 -44.46 -1.84
N PRO A 145 -8.12 -44.31 -2.66
CA PRO A 145 -8.15 -43.82 -4.04
C PRO A 145 -8.96 -44.74 -4.97
N ALA A 146 -9.39 -44.24 -6.12
CA ALA A 146 -10.13 -45.04 -7.09
C ALA A 146 -9.27 -46.16 -7.71
N SER A 147 -9.86 -47.34 -7.94
CA SER A 147 -9.20 -48.47 -8.59
C SER A 147 -9.10 -48.23 -10.09
N ILE A 148 -7.90 -48.30 -10.66
CA ILE A 148 -7.68 -48.08 -12.10
C ILE A 148 -8.27 -49.23 -12.94
N GLY A 149 -8.30 -50.44 -12.39
CA GLY A 149 -8.78 -51.63 -13.10
C GLY A 149 -10.31 -51.74 -13.09
N ASP A 150 -10.95 -51.23 -12.04
CA ASP A 150 -12.38 -51.44 -11.78
C ASP A 150 -13.21 -50.18 -12.02
N ASP A 151 -12.68 -48.99 -11.77
CA ASP A 151 -13.38 -47.72 -11.97
C ASP A 151 -13.13 -47.13 -13.37
N ARG A 152 -14.09 -46.32 -13.84
CA ARG A 152 -13.98 -45.55 -15.10
C ARG A 152 -13.99 -44.06 -14.86
N PHE A 153 -14.63 -43.63 -13.78
CA PHE A 153 -14.72 -42.23 -13.40
C PHE A 153 -14.39 -42.06 -11.93
N ILE A 154 -13.79 -40.92 -11.62
CA ILE A 154 -13.54 -40.47 -10.26
C ILE A 154 -14.38 -39.22 -10.04
N THR A 155 -15.21 -39.23 -9.00
CA THR A 155 -15.91 -38.04 -8.53
C THR A 155 -15.09 -37.41 -7.41
N HIS A 156 -14.62 -36.18 -7.60
CA HIS A 156 -13.79 -35.47 -6.64
C HIS A 156 -14.47 -34.15 -6.24
N LYS A 157 -14.67 -33.92 -4.94
CA LYS A 157 -15.30 -32.70 -4.42
C LYS A 157 -14.27 -31.83 -3.72
N LEU A 158 -14.23 -30.55 -4.09
CA LEU A 158 -13.39 -29.57 -3.38
C LEU A 158 -13.96 -29.33 -1.97
N ASP A 159 -13.10 -29.10 -0.99
CA ASP A 159 -13.52 -28.81 0.39
C ASP A 159 -13.97 -27.35 0.54
N LYS A 160 -13.46 -26.41 -0.28
CA LYS A 160 -13.90 -25.02 -0.25
C LYS A 160 -15.15 -24.79 -1.09
N GLU A 161 -15.91 -23.78 -0.66
CA GLU A 161 -17.02 -23.23 -1.40
C GLU A 161 -16.55 -22.17 -2.41
N TYR A 162 -17.16 -22.18 -3.60
CA TYR A 162 -16.85 -21.28 -4.70
C TYR A 162 -18.14 -20.69 -5.28
N THR A 163 -18.13 -19.40 -5.63
CA THR A 163 -19.26 -18.73 -6.30
C THR A 163 -19.18 -18.78 -7.82
N VAL A 164 -18.01 -19.12 -8.37
CA VAL A 164 -17.72 -19.36 -9.78
C VAL A 164 -16.75 -20.54 -9.89
N ILE A 165 -16.73 -21.26 -11.00
CA ILE A 165 -15.82 -22.39 -11.20
C ILE A 165 -14.36 -21.87 -11.17
N PRO A 166 -13.52 -22.31 -10.21
CA PRO A 166 -12.11 -21.93 -10.17
C PRO A 166 -11.33 -22.59 -11.31
N HIS A 167 -10.13 -22.08 -11.60
CA HIS A 167 -9.25 -22.75 -12.55
C HIS A 167 -8.70 -24.04 -11.92
N ILE A 168 -9.04 -25.20 -12.51
CA ILE A 168 -8.62 -26.52 -12.01
C ILE A 168 -7.45 -27.04 -12.82
N ILE A 169 -6.40 -27.47 -12.12
CA ILE A 169 -5.23 -28.12 -12.71
C ILE A 169 -5.11 -29.53 -12.13
N LEU A 170 -5.17 -30.55 -12.99
CA LEU A 170 -4.92 -31.95 -12.65
C LEU A 170 -3.46 -32.30 -12.96
N THR A 171 -2.72 -32.75 -11.94
CA THR A 171 -1.38 -33.31 -12.08
C THR A 171 -1.47 -34.82 -11.90
N ASN A 172 -1.28 -35.57 -12.98
CA ASN A 172 -1.22 -37.03 -12.94
C ASN A 172 0.12 -37.51 -12.35
N GLN A 173 0.06 -38.48 -11.42
CA GLN A 173 1.21 -39.03 -10.71
C GLN A 173 1.22 -40.57 -10.71
N CYS A 174 0.44 -41.20 -11.59
CA CYS A 174 0.42 -42.65 -11.80
C CYS A 174 0.65 -43.00 -13.27
N ASN A 175 1.01 -44.26 -13.54
CA ASN A 175 1.11 -44.77 -14.90
C ASN A 175 -0.28 -45.16 -15.46
N CYS A 176 -1.22 -44.21 -15.42
CA CYS A 176 -2.54 -44.30 -16.04
C CYS A 176 -2.90 -42.92 -16.60
N PHE A 177 -3.61 -42.83 -17.72
CA PHE A 177 -4.13 -41.54 -18.15
C PHE A 177 -5.31 -41.10 -17.30
N LEU A 178 -5.17 -39.93 -16.69
CA LEU A 178 -6.21 -39.24 -15.95
C LEU A 178 -6.47 -37.90 -16.61
N PHE A 179 -7.72 -37.59 -16.91
CA PHE A 179 -8.11 -36.29 -17.49
C PHE A 179 -9.46 -35.83 -16.95
N ILE A 180 -9.59 -34.52 -16.75
CA ILE A 180 -10.84 -33.90 -16.31
C ILE A 180 -11.83 -33.97 -17.48
N ALA A 181 -12.95 -34.67 -17.28
CA ALA A 181 -14.06 -34.65 -18.23
C ALA A 181 -14.99 -33.47 -18.01
N ASP A 182 -15.24 -33.11 -16.76
CA ASP A 182 -16.18 -32.06 -16.40
C ASP A 182 -15.87 -31.46 -15.03
N VAL A 183 -16.28 -30.20 -14.84
CA VAL A 183 -16.24 -29.48 -13.57
C VAL A 183 -17.58 -28.79 -13.39
N LYS A 184 -18.34 -29.20 -12.38
CA LYS A 184 -19.67 -28.67 -12.08
C LYS A 184 -19.66 -27.84 -10.81
N LEU A 185 -20.42 -26.74 -10.85
CA LEU A 185 -20.78 -25.94 -9.68
C LEU A 185 -22.26 -26.16 -9.36
N GLU A 186 -22.57 -26.67 -8.18
CA GLU A 186 -23.92 -26.85 -7.67
C GLU A 186 -24.07 -26.07 -6.35
N GLY A 187 -24.83 -24.98 -6.39
CA GLY A 187 -24.84 -24.01 -5.28
C GLY A 187 -23.47 -23.36 -5.15
N THR A 188 -22.75 -23.68 -4.07
CA THR A 188 -21.35 -23.25 -3.84
C THR A 188 -20.35 -24.40 -3.90
N GLN A 189 -20.81 -25.63 -4.16
CA GLN A 189 -19.97 -26.83 -4.14
C GLN A 189 -19.41 -27.14 -5.52
N ILE A 190 -18.09 -27.34 -5.63
CA ILE A 190 -17.44 -27.83 -6.84
C ILE A 190 -17.33 -29.35 -6.82
N THR A 191 -17.71 -29.98 -7.92
CA THR A 191 -17.49 -31.42 -8.19
C THR A 191 -16.76 -31.58 -9.52
N ILE A 192 -15.67 -32.33 -9.51
CA ILE A 192 -14.81 -32.61 -10.66
C ILE A 192 -14.99 -34.07 -11.03
N THR A 193 -15.23 -34.35 -12.31
CA THR A 193 -15.26 -35.70 -12.85
C THR A 193 -13.97 -35.97 -13.61
N ILE A 194 -13.17 -36.92 -13.14
CA ILE A 194 -11.93 -37.37 -13.79
C ILE A 194 -12.21 -38.71 -14.46
N VAL A 195 -11.75 -38.87 -15.70
CA VAL A 195 -11.83 -40.14 -16.43
C VAL A 195 -10.56 -40.93 -16.21
N ILE A 196 -10.72 -42.24 -16.03
CA ILE A 196 -9.62 -43.21 -15.96
C ILE A 196 -9.44 -43.83 -17.34
N GLY A 197 -8.22 -43.70 -17.89
CA GLY A 197 -7.82 -44.37 -19.12
C GLY A 197 -7.74 -45.89 -18.93
N GLN A 198 -7.96 -46.64 -20.02
CA GLN A 198 -7.92 -48.10 -20.00
C GLN A 198 -6.55 -48.64 -20.44
N LEU A 199 -6.26 -49.90 -20.07
CA LEU A 199 -5.05 -50.65 -20.45
C LEU A 199 -3.75 -50.08 -19.85
N PHE A 200 -3.78 -49.82 -18.53
CA PHE A 200 -2.67 -49.32 -17.74
C PHE A 200 -2.32 -50.27 -16.60
N ASP A 201 -1.12 -50.14 -16.02
CA ASP A 201 -0.57 -51.04 -14.99
C ASP A 201 -0.62 -50.48 -13.55
N ALA A 202 -1.04 -49.22 -13.39
CA ALA A 202 -1.32 -48.65 -12.07
C ALA A 202 -2.49 -49.39 -11.40
N GLN A 203 -2.37 -49.64 -10.08
CA GLN A 203 -3.45 -50.26 -9.30
C GLN A 203 -4.51 -49.23 -8.87
N GLU A 204 -4.04 -48.11 -8.36
CA GLU A 204 -4.86 -47.02 -7.83
C GLU A 204 -4.51 -45.71 -8.53
N ALA A 205 -5.50 -44.82 -8.66
CA ALA A 205 -5.30 -43.48 -9.19
C ALA A 205 -4.43 -42.67 -8.24
N LYS A 206 -3.41 -41.98 -8.78
CA LYS A 206 -2.59 -41.03 -8.03
C LYS A 206 -2.49 -39.72 -8.77
N TYR A 207 -2.93 -38.65 -8.13
CA TYR A 207 -2.97 -37.32 -8.72
C TYR A 207 -3.04 -36.22 -7.67
N GLN A 208 -2.78 -34.99 -8.11
CA GLN A 208 -3.08 -33.78 -7.35
C GLN A 208 -4.00 -32.87 -8.15
N LEU A 209 -4.90 -32.19 -7.44
CA LEU A 209 -5.74 -31.12 -7.97
C LEU A 209 -5.36 -29.81 -7.30
N ILE A 210 -5.13 -28.78 -8.13
CA ILE A 210 -5.00 -27.40 -7.68
C ILE A 210 -6.22 -26.63 -8.18
N ALA A 211 -6.94 -25.97 -7.27
CA ALA A 211 -8.00 -25.04 -7.60
C ALA A 211 -7.55 -23.60 -7.29
N LEU A 212 -7.46 -22.79 -8.33
CA LEU A 212 -7.10 -21.38 -8.25
C LEU A 212 -8.37 -20.52 -8.36
N PRO A 213 -8.81 -19.83 -7.28
CA PRO A 213 -9.95 -18.93 -7.34
C PRO A 213 -9.66 -17.73 -8.24
N TYR A 214 -10.72 -17.22 -8.88
CA TYR A 214 -10.72 -15.96 -9.63
C TYR A 214 -11.01 -14.77 -8.71
#